data_AF-A0A8I0S2G4-F1
#
_entry.id   AF-A0A8I0S2G4-F1
#
_cell.length_a   1.000
_cell.length_b   1.000
_cell.length_c   1.000
_cell.angle_alpha   90.00
_cell.angle_beta   90.00
_cell.angle_gamma   90.00
#
_symmetry.space_group_name_H-M   'P 1'
#
loop_
_entity.id
_entity.type
_entity.pdbx_description
1 polymer ?
#
loop_
_entity_poly.entity_id
_entity_poly.type
_entity_poly.pdbx_seq_one_letter_code
_entity_poly.pdbx_strand_id
1 'polypeptide(L)'
;MEKLISFETKKNTFVFPHKSSSSELDIERRALTEALNENLGIIYSTSTTDSKVLDSIKNQCEEAGRKVFLVSFTEPSIHHGLNPFLNLKPTEIAQLYFSPDSKEHKLLTAVFENQTGPITPDVVLKIVHQNHTLFKSFFEPLLQNINAIVSSINPFSNIDKDRNVDLSSIINKGHVLILGGLNDADPLLAEQIKTFINDYLIKPLFLNNQINFERSTRTYTITSSESAIDPTFTEKVFAYGSQLNMQGLYTERRTKRSEYESIHLIYANSHNKIKGDSPKLDLFLGEMGLPV
;
A
#
# COMPACT_ATOMS: atom_id res chain seq x y z
N MET A 1 -34.35 0.12 13.24
CA MET A 1 -33.47 1.00 12.43
C MET A 1 -32.16 1.10 13.17
N GLU A 2 -31.18 0.28 12.79
CA GLU A 2 -29.80 0.48 13.24
C GLU A 2 -29.35 1.86 12.75
N LYS A 3 -28.74 2.66 13.64
CA LYS A 3 -28.08 3.91 13.22
C LYS A 3 -26.97 3.50 12.25
N LEU A 4 -27.18 3.70 10.95
CA LEU A 4 -26.14 3.60 9.95
C LEU A 4 -24.99 4.52 10.39
N ILE A 5 -23.84 3.93 10.69
CA ILE A 5 -22.60 4.69 10.89
C ILE A 5 -22.33 5.39 9.55
N SER A 6 -22.51 6.71 9.50
CA SER A 6 -22.14 7.47 8.30
C SER A 6 -20.61 7.53 8.23
N PHE A 7 -20.03 7.08 7.13
CA PHE A 7 -18.60 7.26 6.89
C PHE A 7 -18.37 8.65 6.28
N GLU A 8 -17.58 9.45 6.97
CA GLU A 8 -17.06 10.69 6.40
C GLU A 8 -15.67 10.38 5.82
N THR A 9 -15.55 10.21 4.50
CA THR A 9 -14.27 9.89 3.83
C THR A 9 -13.21 10.99 3.99
N LYS A 10 -13.61 12.16 4.51
CA LYS A 10 -12.72 13.27 4.89
C LYS A 10 -12.04 13.07 6.25
N LYS A 11 -12.42 12.05 7.01
CA LYS A 11 -11.95 11.76 8.36
C LYS A 11 -11.31 10.38 8.42
N ASN A 12 -10.12 10.32 9.01
CA ASN A 12 -9.47 9.05 9.31
C ASN A 12 -10.30 8.24 10.30
N THR A 13 -10.53 6.97 9.98
CA THR A 13 -11.36 6.07 10.78
C THR A 13 -10.58 4.86 11.23
N PHE A 14 -10.52 4.64 12.55
CA PHE A 14 -10.02 3.42 13.15
C PHE A 14 -11.17 2.47 13.42
N VAL A 15 -11.02 1.20 13.09
CA VAL A 15 -11.98 0.14 13.39
C VAL A 15 -11.31 -0.95 14.22
N PHE A 16 -11.83 -1.18 15.42
CA PHE A 16 -11.60 -2.41 16.19
C PHE A 16 -12.84 -3.29 16.04
N PRO A 17 -12.81 -4.31 15.18
CA PRO A 17 -13.99 -5.09 14.89
C PRO A 17 -14.44 -5.98 16.05
N HIS A 18 -15.72 -6.37 16.03
CA HIS A 18 -16.28 -7.42 16.89
C HIS A 18 -15.71 -8.79 16.52
N LYS A 19 -15.79 -9.78 17.43
CA LYS A 19 -15.42 -11.19 17.18
C LYS A 19 -16.09 -11.84 15.95
N SER A 20 -17.10 -11.22 15.34
CA SER A 20 -17.74 -11.69 14.10
C SER A 20 -17.14 -11.03 12.86
N SER A 21 -16.42 -11.82 12.07
CA SER A 21 -15.76 -11.43 10.82
C SER A 21 -16.67 -10.78 9.77
N SER A 22 -17.99 -10.98 9.83
CA SER A 22 -18.95 -10.38 8.90
C SER A 22 -19.08 -8.86 9.06
N SER A 23 -18.99 -8.36 10.30
CA SER A 23 -19.19 -6.94 10.60
C SER A 23 -18.09 -6.02 10.05
N GLU A 24 -16.88 -6.54 9.88
CA GLU A 24 -15.70 -5.77 9.43
C GLU A 24 -15.71 -5.57 7.92
N LEU A 25 -16.01 -6.65 7.18
CA LEU A 25 -16.17 -6.59 5.72
C LEU A 25 -17.31 -5.65 5.34
N ASP A 26 -18.38 -5.62 6.12
CA ASP A 26 -19.48 -4.68 5.91
C ASP A 26 -19.05 -3.22 6.12
N ILE A 27 -18.22 -2.95 7.12
CA ILE A 27 -17.63 -1.61 7.37
C ILE A 27 -16.72 -1.19 6.20
N GLU A 28 -15.80 -2.07 5.79
CA GLU A 28 -14.90 -1.80 4.67
C GLU A 28 -15.65 -1.59 3.35
N ARG A 29 -16.70 -2.38 3.07
CA ARG A 29 -17.58 -2.23 1.90
C ARG A 29 -18.37 -0.94 1.92
N ARG A 30 -18.86 -0.51 3.08
CA ARG A 30 -19.52 0.80 3.22
C ARG A 30 -18.56 1.94 2.94
N ALA A 31 -17.36 1.89 3.52
CA ALA A 31 -16.33 2.88 3.27
C ALA A 31 -15.90 2.92 1.79
N LEU A 32 -15.79 1.76 1.12
CA LEU A 32 -15.56 1.66 -0.31
C LEU A 32 -16.67 2.33 -1.12
N THR A 33 -17.93 2.04 -0.78
CA THR A 33 -19.10 2.60 -1.47
C THR A 33 -19.11 4.13 -1.39
N GLU A 34 -18.85 4.70 -0.21
CA GLU A 34 -18.79 6.16 -0.06
C GLU A 34 -17.59 6.78 -0.79
N ALA A 35 -16.43 6.13 -0.77
CA ALA A 35 -15.28 6.58 -1.54
C ALA A 35 -15.55 6.55 -3.06
N LEU A 36 -16.30 5.55 -3.56
CA LEU A 36 -16.74 5.49 -4.95
C LEU A 36 -17.71 6.64 -5.29
N ASN A 37 -18.70 6.89 -4.43
CA ASN A 37 -19.68 7.97 -4.59
C ASN A 37 -19.03 9.37 -4.62
N GLU A 38 -18.00 9.59 -3.80
CA GLU A 38 -17.22 10.83 -3.78
C GLU A 38 -16.16 10.93 -4.90
N ASN A 39 -16.15 9.95 -5.82
CA ASN A 39 -15.18 9.84 -6.91
C ASN A 39 -13.71 9.81 -6.45
N LEU A 40 -13.42 9.27 -5.26
CA LEU A 40 -12.07 9.27 -4.69
C LEU A 40 -11.15 8.26 -5.39
N GLY A 41 -9.84 8.53 -5.44
CA GLY A 41 -8.86 7.47 -5.68
C GLY A 41 -8.90 6.45 -4.55
N ILE A 42 -8.79 5.16 -4.83
CA ILE A 42 -8.97 4.13 -3.80
C ILE A 42 -7.77 3.20 -3.79
N ILE A 43 -7.20 2.99 -2.61
CA ILE A 43 -6.24 1.92 -2.34
C ILE A 43 -6.90 0.98 -1.34
N TYR A 44 -7.37 -0.17 -1.80
CA TYR A 44 -8.01 -1.19 -1.00
C TYR A 44 -7.03 -2.36 -0.79
N SER A 45 -6.53 -2.54 0.42
CA SER A 45 -5.63 -3.64 0.77
C SER A 45 -6.30 -4.57 1.77
N THR A 46 -6.41 -5.83 1.39
CA THR A 46 -7.11 -6.85 2.16
C THR A 46 -6.25 -8.10 2.30
N SER A 47 -6.45 -8.81 3.41
CA SER A 47 -5.80 -10.08 3.67
C SER A 47 -6.53 -11.27 3.04
N THR A 48 -7.73 -11.04 2.48
CA THR A 48 -8.52 -12.12 1.84
C THR A 48 -7.81 -12.67 0.60
N THR A 49 -7.90 -13.99 0.45
CA THR A 49 -7.47 -14.75 -0.73
C THR A 49 -8.68 -15.23 -1.55
N ASP A 50 -9.90 -15.00 -1.06
CA ASP A 50 -11.15 -15.40 -1.74
C ASP A 50 -11.38 -14.55 -3.00
N SER A 51 -11.16 -15.18 -4.15
CA SER A 51 -11.35 -14.58 -5.47
C SER A 51 -12.77 -14.07 -5.70
N LYS A 52 -13.80 -14.71 -5.12
CA LYS A 52 -15.20 -14.22 -5.26
C LYS A 52 -15.40 -12.90 -4.55
N VAL A 53 -14.75 -12.70 -3.40
CA VAL A 53 -14.82 -11.43 -2.65
C VAL A 53 -14.08 -10.34 -3.43
N LEU A 54 -12.90 -10.64 -3.95
CA LEU A 54 -12.11 -9.70 -4.76
C LEU A 54 -12.82 -9.33 -6.07
N ASP A 55 -13.40 -10.30 -6.77
CA ASP A 55 -14.19 -10.09 -7.99
C ASP A 55 -15.45 -9.28 -7.71
N SER A 56 -16.14 -9.53 -6.57
CA SER A 56 -17.29 -8.73 -6.16
C SER A 56 -16.91 -7.25 -5.95
N ILE A 57 -15.76 -6.97 -5.32
CA ILE A 57 -15.26 -5.60 -5.10
C ILE A 57 -14.87 -4.97 -6.43
N LYS A 58 -14.17 -5.72 -7.29
CA LYS A 58 -13.79 -5.29 -8.63
C LYS A 58 -15.03 -4.89 -9.45
N ASN A 59 -16.02 -5.76 -9.53
CA ASN A 59 -17.25 -5.51 -10.29
C ASN A 59 -17.98 -4.26 -9.77
N GLN A 60 -18.09 -4.09 -8.45
CA GLN A 60 -18.68 -2.88 -7.86
C GLN A 60 -17.95 -1.60 -8.31
N CYS A 61 -16.62 -1.63 -8.38
CA CYS A 61 -15.83 -0.49 -8.83
C CYS A 61 -15.96 -0.23 -10.34
N GLU A 62 -16.01 -1.30 -11.15
CA GLU A 62 -16.20 -1.20 -12.60
C GLU A 62 -17.61 -0.70 -12.97
N GLU A 63 -18.64 -1.12 -12.24
CA GLU A 63 -20.02 -0.61 -12.36
C GLU A 63 -20.11 0.89 -12.04
N ALA A 64 -19.27 1.37 -11.12
CA ALA A 64 -19.10 2.80 -10.83
C ALA A 64 -18.26 3.55 -11.88
N GLY A 65 -17.92 2.90 -13.01
CA GLY A 65 -17.16 3.49 -14.12
C GLY A 65 -15.66 3.66 -13.85
N ARG A 66 -15.12 2.96 -12.84
CA ARG A 66 -13.72 3.12 -12.42
C ARG A 66 -12.85 2.04 -13.05
N LYS A 67 -11.66 2.42 -13.52
CA LYS A 67 -10.62 1.44 -13.87
C LYS A 67 -10.10 0.78 -12.57
N VAL A 68 -10.03 -0.54 -12.58
CA VAL A 68 -9.59 -1.33 -11.42
C VAL A 68 -8.29 -2.06 -11.73
N PHE A 69 -7.30 -1.87 -10.86
CA PHE A 69 -6.05 -2.62 -10.84
C PHE A 69 -6.12 -3.61 -9.68
N LEU A 70 -6.36 -4.88 -10.00
CA LEU A 70 -6.30 -5.97 -9.02
C LEU A 70 -4.93 -6.63 -9.09
N VAL A 71 -4.22 -6.65 -7.96
CA VAL A 71 -2.96 -7.38 -7.76
C VAL A 71 -3.19 -8.43 -6.69
N SER A 72 -3.04 -9.70 -7.05
CA SER A 72 -3.08 -10.82 -6.12
C SER A 72 -1.69 -11.42 -5.96
N PHE A 73 -1.25 -11.60 -4.71
CA PHE A 73 0.03 -12.25 -4.43
C PHE A 73 -0.06 -13.79 -4.45
N THR A 74 -1.27 -14.37 -4.44
CA THR A 74 -1.49 -15.82 -4.63
C THR A 74 -1.68 -16.23 -6.09
N GLU A 75 -2.27 -15.36 -6.92
CA GLU A 75 -2.63 -15.66 -8.32
C GLU A 75 -2.04 -14.64 -9.32
N PRO A 76 -0.71 -14.48 -9.38
CA PRO A 76 -0.04 -13.39 -10.10
C PRO A 76 -0.24 -13.41 -11.63
N SER A 77 -0.53 -14.56 -12.23
CA SER A 77 -0.56 -14.75 -13.68
C SER A 77 -1.83 -14.20 -14.34
N ILE A 78 -2.91 -14.09 -13.59
CA ILE A 78 -4.25 -13.69 -14.08
C ILE A 78 -4.48 -12.20 -13.84
N HIS A 79 -3.79 -11.61 -12.87
CA HIS A 79 -4.02 -10.27 -12.37
C HIS A 79 -3.05 -9.22 -12.95
N HIS A 80 -3.17 -7.97 -12.50
CA HIS A 80 -2.28 -6.88 -12.91
C HIS A 80 -0.92 -7.03 -12.24
N GLY A 81 0.10 -6.55 -12.94
CA GLY A 81 1.43 -6.39 -12.38
C GLY A 81 1.60 -5.12 -11.57
N LEU A 82 2.63 -5.09 -10.74
CA LEU A 82 2.97 -4.02 -9.83
C LEU A 82 4.47 -3.72 -9.91
N ASN A 83 4.97 -3.40 -11.11
CA ASN A 83 6.35 -2.93 -11.27
C ASN A 83 6.42 -1.44 -10.92
N PRO A 84 7.06 -1.05 -9.79
CA PRO A 84 7.16 0.35 -9.38
C PRO A 84 8.05 1.19 -10.30
N PHE A 85 8.95 0.56 -11.05
CA PHE A 85 9.96 1.25 -11.85
C PHE A 85 9.53 1.47 -13.30
N LEU A 86 8.48 0.78 -13.77
CA LEU A 86 8.12 0.71 -15.19
C LEU A 86 7.88 2.08 -15.85
N ASN A 87 7.34 3.03 -15.07
CA ASN A 87 6.99 4.37 -15.54
C ASN A 87 7.93 5.46 -15.00
N LEU A 88 8.96 5.09 -14.23
CA LEU A 88 9.92 6.04 -13.67
C LEU A 88 11.09 6.25 -14.63
N LYS A 89 11.57 7.49 -14.69
CA LYS A 89 12.82 7.81 -15.37
C LYS A 89 14.02 7.28 -14.55
N PRO A 90 15.16 6.99 -15.20
CA PRO A 90 16.41 6.61 -14.52
C PRO A 90 16.79 7.51 -13.33
N THR A 91 16.61 8.83 -13.49
CA THR A 91 16.86 9.83 -12.43
C THR A 91 15.95 9.65 -11.21
N GLU A 92 14.67 9.32 -11.44
CA GLU A 92 13.68 9.12 -10.38
C GLU A 92 13.93 7.80 -9.64
N ILE A 93 14.36 6.76 -10.36
CA ILE A 93 14.74 5.47 -9.75
C ILE A 93 15.99 5.66 -8.90
N ALA A 94 16.99 6.42 -9.37
CA ALA A 94 18.18 6.71 -8.57
C ALA A 94 17.88 7.54 -7.30
N GLN A 95 16.87 8.41 -7.35
CA GLN A 95 16.41 9.21 -6.18
C GLN A 95 15.83 8.36 -5.05
N LEU A 96 15.40 7.13 -5.35
CA LEU A 96 14.93 6.17 -4.34
C LEU A 96 16.05 5.74 -3.39
N TYR A 97 17.30 5.87 -3.82
CA TYR A 97 18.48 5.39 -3.10
C TYR A 97 19.38 6.54 -2.63
N PHE A 98 19.54 7.57 -3.45
CA PHE A 98 20.50 8.64 -3.19
C PHE A 98 19.90 10.03 -3.44
N SER A 99 20.33 11.01 -2.65
CA SER A 99 19.94 12.40 -2.86
C SER A 99 20.39 12.90 -4.24
N PRO A 100 19.59 13.72 -4.95
CA PRO A 100 19.89 14.19 -6.32
C PRO A 100 21.27 14.83 -6.50
N ASP A 101 21.80 15.44 -5.44
CA ASP A 101 23.07 16.17 -5.47
C ASP A 101 24.30 15.28 -5.26
N SER A 102 24.10 14.02 -4.89
CA SER A 102 25.20 13.11 -4.55
C SER A 102 25.90 12.55 -5.81
N LYS A 103 27.17 12.13 -5.66
CA LYS A 103 27.91 11.49 -6.75
C LYS A 103 27.32 10.12 -7.08
N GLU A 104 26.85 9.42 -6.06
CA GLU A 104 26.18 8.12 -6.12
C GLU A 104 24.91 8.19 -6.96
N HIS A 105 24.10 9.24 -6.78
CA HIS A 105 22.90 9.48 -7.59
C HIS A 105 23.24 9.62 -9.08
N LYS A 106 24.24 10.44 -9.43
CA LYS A 106 24.67 10.65 -10.82
C LYS A 106 25.21 9.37 -11.45
N LEU A 107 26.02 8.63 -10.71
CA LEU A 107 26.58 7.35 -11.15
C LEU A 107 25.46 6.32 -11.38
N LEU A 108 24.55 6.17 -10.42
CA LEU A 108 23.44 5.22 -10.52
C LEU A 108 22.47 5.59 -11.66
N THR A 109 22.19 6.88 -11.85
CA THR A 109 21.40 7.39 -12.98
C THR A 109 22.01 6.95 -14.30
N ALA A 110 23.31 7.19 -14.50
CA ALA A 110 24.00 6.83 -15.74
C ALA A 110 23.98 5.30 -15.99
N VAL A 111 24.06 4.49 -14.92
CA VAL A 111 23.96 3.03 -15.03
C VAL A 111 22.55 2.59 -15.48
N PHE A 112 21.50 3.23 -14.97
CA PHE A 112 20.12 2.98 -15.39
C PHE A 112 19.84 3.47 -16.83
N GLU A 113 20.39 4.61 -17.24
CA GLU A 113 20.25 5.14 -18.60
C GLU A 113 20.89 4.22 -19.67
N ASN A 114 21.93 3.48 -19.29
CA ASN A 114 22.58 2.51 -20.17
C ASN A 114 21.81 1.19 -20.34
N GLN A 115 20.69 0.98 -19.63
CA GLN A 115 19.91 -0.25 -19.77
C GLN A 115 19.07 -0.26 -21.04
N THR A 116 19.18 -1.33 -21.82
CA THR A 116 18.37 -1.55 -23.02
C THR A 116 17.09 -2.29 -22.64
N GLY A 117 16.10 -1.58 -22.11
CA GLY A 117 14.79 -2.17 -21.78
C GLY A 117 14.11 -1.54 -20.56
N PRO A 118 12.88 -2.00 -20.21
CA PRO A 118 12.19 -1.56 -19.01
C PRO A 118 12.95 -2.00 -17.76
N ILE A 119 13.01 -1.11 -16.75
CA ILE A 119 13.62 -1.42 -15.47
C ILE A 119 12.62 -2.23 -14.63
N THR A 120 13.05 -3.38 -14.14
CA THR A 120 12.31 -4.28 -13.25
C THR A 120 13.12 -4.50 -11.97
N PRO A 121 12.53 -5.07 -10.90
CA PRO A 121 13.28 -5.42 -9.70
C PRO A 121 14.52 -6.30 -9.98
N ASP A 122 14.43 -7.22 -10.94
CA ASP A 122 15.57 -8.06 -11.37
C ASP A 122 16.70 -7.24 -12.01
N VAL A 123 16.35 -6.27 -12.86
CA VAL A 123 17.33 -5.35 -13.46
C VAL A 123 18.02 -4.51 -12.39
N VAL A 124 17.26 -3.99 -11.42
CA VAL A 124 17.82 -3.25 -10.28
C VAL A 124 18.78 -4.13 -9.49
N LEU A 125 18.37 -5.36 -9.16
CA LEU A 125 19.20 -6.32 -8.43
C LEU A 125 20.51 -6.61 -9.17
N LYS A 126 20.43 -6.87 -10.48
CA LYS A 126 21.58 -7.12 -11.34
C LYS A 126 22.54 -5.93 -11.37
N ILE A 127 22.02 -4.72 -11.52
CA ILE A 127 22.82 -3.49 -11.51
C ILE A 127 23.56 -3.32 -10.19
N VAL A 128 22.87 -3.53 -9.06
CA VAL A 128 23.50 -3.41 -7.75
C VAL A 128 24.59 -4.46 -7.57
N HIS A 129 24.36 -5.72 -7.96
CA HIS A 129 25.39 -6.77 -7.88
C HIS A 129 26.62 -6.46 -8.75
N GLN A 130 26.41 -5.98 -9.97
CA GLN A 130 27.50 -5.61 -10.88
C GLN A 130 28.31 -4.41 -10.36
N ASN A 131 27.67 -3.55 -9.57
CA ASN A 131 28.27 -2.33 -9.02
C ASN A 131 28.50 -2.40 -7.50
N HIS A 132 28.50 -3.60 -6.90
CA HIS A 132 28.53 -3.79 -5.45
C HIS A 132 29.73 -3.13 -4.76
N THR A 133 30.86 -2.96 -5.45
CA THR A 133 32.04 -2.26 -4.94
C THR A 133 31.80 -0.76 -4.77
N LEU A 134 30.91 -0.17 -5.56
CA LEU A 134 30.57 1.26 -5.51
C LEU A 134 29.57 1.57 -4.38
N PHE A 135 28.84 0.57 -3.87
CA PHE A 135 27.70 0.81 -2.99
C PHE A 135 27.52 -0.20 -1.83
N LYS A 136 28.61 -0.89 -1.45
CA LYS A 136 28.62 -2.13 -0.67
C LYS A 136 27.88 -2.10 0.67
N SER A 137 28.03 -1.05 1.47
CA SER A 137 27.43 -0.95 2.82
C SER A 137 25.99 -0.41 2.82
N PHE A 138 25.55 0.21 1.72
CA PHE A 138 24.24 0.86 1.65
C PHE A 138 23.14 -0.09 1.18
N PHE A 139 23.47 -1.04 0.30
CA PHE A 139 22.49 -1.91 -0.33
C PHE A 139 22.23 -3.22 0.41
N GLU A 140 23.03 -3.62 1.41
CA GLU A 140 22.95 -4.98 1.99
C GLU A 140 21.57 -5.34 2.58
N PRO A 141 20.90 -4.48 3.38
CA PRO A 141 19.54 -4.73 3.85
C PRO A 141 18.48 -4.63 2.74
N LEU A 142 18.70 -3.71 1.80
CA LEU A 142 17.83 -3.44 0.64
C LEU A 142 17.82 -4.59 -0.37
N LEU A 143 18.97 -5.23 -0.56
CA LEU A 143 19.20 -6.39 -1.42
C LEU A 143 18.44 -7.62 -0.93
N GLN A 144 18.35 -7.82 0.39
CA GLN A 144 17.62 -8.96 0.93
C GLN A 144 16.14 -8.92 0.53
N ASN A 145 15.53 -7.72 0.52
CA ASN A 145 14.14 -7.54 0.12
C ASN A 145 13.94 -7.67 -1.39
N ILE A 146 14.75 -6.98 -2.21
CA ILE A 146 14.64 -7.10 -3.67
C ILE A 146 14.93 -8.54 -4.13
N ASN A 147 15.94 -9.19 -3.58
CA ASN A 147 16.31 -10.56 -3.94
C ASN A 147 15.20 -11.56 -3.61
N ALA A 148 14.55 -11.41 -2.46
CA ALA A 148 13.41 -12.24 -2.10
C ALA A 148 12.21 -12.02 -3.04
N ILE A 149 11.95 -10.76 -3.41
CA ILE A 149 10.86 -10.43 -4.34
C ILE A 149 11.13 -10.99 -5.74
N VAL A 150 12.34 -10.83 -6.26
CA VAL A 150 12.76 -11.40 -7.56
C VAL A 150 12.67 -12.93 -7.56
N SER A 151 12.98 -13.56 -6.42
CA SER A 151 12.90 -15.01 -6.24
C SER A 151 11.46 -15.51 -6.01
N SER A 152 10.50 -14.60 -5.78
CA SER A 152 9.10 -14.93 -5.47
C SER A 152 8.17 -14.72 -6.66
N ILE A 153 6.96 -15.27 -6.55
CA ILE A 153 5.78 -15.02 -7.41
C ILE A 153 5.80 -13.56 -7.92
N ASN A 154 5.71 -13.35 -9.25
CA ASN A 154 6.22 -12.12 -9.85
C ASN A 154 5.16 -11.19 -10.48
N PRO A 155 4.22 -10.60 -9.70
CA PRO A 155 3.50 -9.43 -10.18
C PRO A 155 4.46 -8.22 -10.31
N PHE A 156 5.58 -8.19 -9.57
CA PHE A 156 6.47 -7.03 -9.46
C PHE A 156 7.39 -6.76 -10.67
N SER A 157 7.60 -7.73 -11.56
CA SER A 157 8.43 -7.56 -12.77
C SER A 157 7.62 -7.49 -14.04
N ASN A 158 6.34 -7.12 -13.93
CA ASN A 158 5.52 -6.89 -15.10
C ASN A 158 6.10 -5.76 -15.96
N ILE A 159 6.20 -6.03 -17.26
CA ILE A 159 6.70 -5.09 -18.27
C ILE A 159 5.59 -4.62 -19.22
N ASP A 160 4.41 -5.24 -19.16
CA ASP A 160 3.24 -4.83 -19.91
C ASP A 160 2.65 -3.58 -19.25
N LYS A 161 2.80 -2.43 -19.91
CA LYS A 161 2.32 -1.13 -19.42
C LYS A 161 0.81 -1.06 -19.27
N ASP A 162 0.05 -1.79 -20.09
CA ASP A 162 -1.41 -1.75 -20.05
C ASP A 162 -1.96 -2.56 -18.87
N ARG A 163 -1.21 -3.60 -18.47
CA ARG A 163 -1.50 -4.47 -17.33
C ARG A 163 -0.71 -4.14 -16.07
N ASN A 164 0.06 -3.06 -16.04
CA ASN A 164 0.75 -2.60 -14.84
C ASN A 164 -0.12 -1.59 -14.08
N VAL A 165 -0.01 -1.61 -12.75
CA VAL A 165 -0.63 -0.59 -11.89
C VAL A 165 -0.09 0.79 -12.24
N ASP A 166 -1.00 1.73 -12.48
CA ASP A 166 -0.71 3.15 -12.69
C ASP A 166 -1.18 3.96 -11.48
N LEU A 167 -0.27 4.16 -10.51
CA LEU A 167 -0.53 4.94 -9.30
C LEU A 167 -0.96 6.39 -9.61
N SER A 168 -0.45 6.98 -10.68
CA SER A 168 -0.85 8.33 -11.09
C SER A 168 -2.32 8.38 -11.47
N SER A 169 -2.82 7.36 -12.17
CA SER A 169 -4.25 7.28 -12.51
C SER A 169 -5.15 7.09 -11.28
N ILE A 170 -4.67 6.37 -10.26
CA ILE A 170 -5.39 6.21 -8.99
C ILE A 170 -5.58 7.57 -8.32
N ILE A 171 -4.49 8.33 -8.19
CA ILE A 171 -4.47 9.62 -7.49
C ILE A 171 -5.15 10.73 -8.30
N ASN A 172 -4.90 10.81 -9.61
CA ASN A 172 -5.29 11.94 -10.43
C ASN A 172 -6.62 11.75 -11.17
N LYS A 173 -7.05 10.50 -11.39
CA LYS A 173 -8.29 10.19 -12.12
C LYS A 173 -9.32 9.47 -11.26
N GLY A 174 -8.98 9.21 -9.99
CA GLY A 174 -9.79 8.38 -9.14
C GLY A 174 -9.92 6.99 -9.76
N HIS A 175 -8.87 6.18 -9.74
CA HIS A 175 -8.97 4.76 -10.07
C HIS A 175 -8.75 3.93 -8.81
N VAL A 176 -8.95 2.62 -8.92
CA VAL A 176 -8.95 1.72 -7.77
C VAL A 176 -7.79 0.75 -7.86
N LEU A 177 -6.98 0.68 -6.80
CA LEU A 177 -6.02 -0.39 -6.57
C LEU A 177 -6.58 -1.35 -5.54
N ILE A 178 -6.62 -2.64 -5.88
CA ILE A 178 -6.94 -3.72 -4.96
C ILE A 178 -5.69 -4.57 -4.78
N LEU A 179 -5.22 -4.68 -3.53
CA LEU A 179 -4.12 -5.55 -3.12
C LEU A 179 -4.70 -6.69 -2.27
N GLY A 180 -4.55 -7.94 -2.72
CA GLY A 180 -5.07 -9.13 -2.02
C GLY A 180 -4.09 -10.29 -2.01
N GLY A 181 -4.42 -11.32 -1.22
CA GLY A 181 -3.70 -12.59 -1.28
C GLY A 181 -2.34 -12.65 -0.56
N LEU A 182 -2.10 -11.81 0.46
CA LEU A 182 -0.82 -11.87 1.19
C LEU A 182 -0.78 -12.96 2.28
N ASN A 183 -1.92 -13.32 2.87
CA ASN A 183 -1.99 -14.22 4.04
C ASN A 183 -1.51 -15.65 3.76
N ASP A 184 -1.53 -16.10 2.51
CA ASP A 184 -1.07 -17.45 2.12
C ASP A 184 0.44 -17.48 1.82
N ALA A 185 1.12 -16.33 1.82
CA ALA A 185 2.57 -16.27 1.66
C ALA A 185 3.29 -16.69 2.95
N ASP A 186 4.51 -17.20 2.80
CA ASP A 186 5.41 -17.40 3.94
C ASP A 186 5.57 -16.09 4.74
N PRO A 187 5.54 -16.11 6.09
CA PRO A 187 5.60 -14.89 6.89
C PRO A 187 6.80 -13.99 6.59
N LEU A 188 7.98 -14.56 6.28
CA LEU A 188 9.15 -13.78 5.92
C LEU A 188 8.95 -13.10 4.56
N LEU A 189 8.40 -13.83 3.58
CA LEU A 189 8.07 -13.29 2.27
C LEU A 189 7.00 -12.20 2.36
N ALA A 190 5.99 -12.38 3.22
CA ALA A 190 4.94 -11.39 3.44
C ALA A 190 5.51 -10.06 3.97
N GLU A 191 6.44 -10.11 4.93
CA GLU A 191 7.12 -8.92 5.44
C GLU A 191 8.04 -8.26 4.40
N GLN A 192 8.69 -9.05 3.55
CA GLN A 192 9.50 -8.53 2.44
C GLN A 192 8.64 -7.84 1.38
N ILE A 193 7.46 -8.39 1.06
CA ILE A 193 6.47 -7.78 0.16
C ILE A 193 5.99 -6.45 0.72
N LYS A 194 5.59 -6.40 2.00
CA LYS A 194 5.18 -5.16 2.68
C LYS A 194 6.28 -4.11 2.62
N THR A 195 7.52 -4.50 2.93
CA THR A 195 8.67 -3.59 2.90
C THR A 195 8.93 -3.07 1.49
N PHE A 196 8.86 -3.94 0.48
CA PHE A 196 9.03 -3.55 -0.92
C PHE A 196 7.95 -2.56 -1.37
N ILE A 197 6.69 -2.82 -1.03
CA ILE A 197 5.58 -1.88 -1.32
C ILE A 197 5.84 -0.53 -0.63
N ASN A 198 6.26 -0.54 0.63
CA ASN A 198 6.53 0.69 1.37
C ASN A 198 7.68 1.50 0.74
N ASP A 199 8.79 0.84 0.41
CA ASP A 199 9.99 1.51 -0.07
C ASP A 199 9.84 2.03 -1.51
N TYR A 200 9.14 1.28 -2.36
CA TYR A 200 9.15 1.52 -3.81
C TYR A 200 7.82 1.96 -4.41
N LEU A 201 6.71 1.81 -3.69
CA LEU A 201 5.41 2.34 -4.13
C LEU A 201 4.98 3.50 -3.25
N ILE A 202 5.14 3.38 -1.93
CA ILE A 202 4.62 4.37 -0.99
C ILE A 202 5.54 5.57 -0.81
N LYS A 203 6.80 5.37 -0.38
CA LYS A 203 7.75 6.47 -0.20
C LYS A 203 7.89 7.37 -1.44
N PRO A 204 7.92 6.83 -2.67
CA PRO A 204 8.11 7.66 -3.87
C PRO A 204 6.93 8.59 -4.17
N LEU A 205 5.71 8.22 -3.75
CA LEU A 205 4.54 9.11 -3.86
C LEU A 205 4.75 10.43 -3.11
N PHE A 206 5.57 10.43 -2.06
CA PHE A 206 5.85 11.59 -1.23
C PHE A 206 7.15 12.33 -1.58
N LEU A 207 8.05 11.70 -2.35
CA LEU A 207 9.37 12.26 -2.68
C LEU A 207 9.39 13.02 -4.02
N ASN A 208 8.60 12.61 -5.00
CA ASN A 208 8.80 13.02 -6.40
C ASN A 208 7.86 14.12 -6.91
N ASN A 209 7.11 14.84 -6.06
CA ASN A 209 6.07 15.79 -6.49
C ASN A 209 5.07 15.20 -7.52
N GLN A 210 4.96 13.86 -7.59
CA GLN A 210 4.08 13.16 -8.55
C GLN A 210 2.59 13.41 -8.24
N ILE A 211 2.29 13.82 -7.01
CA ILE A 211 0.98 14.35 -6.64
C ILE A 211 0.92 15.80 -7.08
N ASN A 212 0.26 16.05 -8.21
CA ASN A 212 -0.11 17.42 -8.58
C ASN A 212 -1.27 17.85 -7.67
N PHE A 213 -0.96 18.44 -6.51
CA PHE A 213 -1.95 18.76 -5.47
C PHE A 213 -3.10 19.67 -5.96
N GLU A 214 -2.87 20.49 -6.99
CA GLU A 214 -3.89 21.34 -7.59
C GLU A 214 -4.90 20.57 -8.46
N ARG A 215 -4.55 19.35 -8.89
CA ARG A 215 -5.35 18.50 -9.78
C ARG A 215 -5.66 17.11 -9.21
N SER A 216 -5.11 16.78 -8.04
CA SER A 216 -5.25 15.45 -7.43
C SER A 216 -6.66 15.28 -6.88
N THR A 217 -7.30 14.18 -7.26
CA THR A 217 -8.49 13.72 -6.57
C THR A 217 -8.10 13.25 -5.17
N ARG A 218 -8.93 13.50 -4.17
CA ARG A 218 -8.69 12.94 -2.83
C ARG A 218 -8.63 11.41 -2.93
N THR A 219 -7.68 10.83 -2.22
CA THR A 219 -7.46 9.38 -2.16
C THR A 219 -7.89 8.83 -0.81
N TYR A 220 -8.58 7.71 -0.82
CA TYR A 220 -9.04 7.01 0.38
C TYR A 220 -8.40 5.62 0.45
N THR A 221 -7.63 5.38 1.50
CA THR A 221 -6.97 4.09 1.75
C THR A 221 -7.83 3.24 2.69
N ILE A 222 -8.14 2.01 2.31
CA ILE A 222 -8.88 1.05 3.14
C ILE A 222 -7.95 -0.15 3.35
N THR A 223 -7.55 -0.40 4.59
CA THR A 223 -6.52 -1.40 4.89
C THR A 223 -6.74 -2.04 6.26
N SER A 224 -6.18 -3.22 6.48
CA SER A 224 -6.23 -3.94 7.74
C SER A 224 -4.84 -4.41 8.21
N SER A 225 -4.71 -4.76 9.50
CA SER A 225 -3.43 -5.22 10.08
C SER A 225 -2.86 -6.50 9.47
N GLU A 226 -3.67 -7.29 8.76
CA GLU A 226 -3.22 -8.48 8.03
C GLU A 226 -2.96 -8.22 6.53
N SER A 227 -3.17 -7.00 6.05
CA SER A 227 -3.10 -6.70 4.61
C SER A 227 -1.66 -6.53 4.10
N ALA A 228 -1.52 -6.33 2.78
CA ALA A 228 -0.23 -6.12 2.14
C ALA A 228 0.38 -4.72 2.34
N ILE A 229 -0.38 -3.84 2.98
CA ILE A 229 0.07 -2.51 3.34
C ILE A 229 0.64 -2.54 4.76
N ASP A 230 1.86 -2.04 4.89
CA ASP A 230 2.54 -1.90 6.16
C ASP A 230 1.87 -0.84 7.07
N PRO A 231 1.72 -1.10 8.39
CA PRO A 231 1.13 -0.13 9.32
C PRO A 231 1.81 1.25 9.34
N THR A 232 3.12 1.33 9.07
CA THR A 232 3.84 2.63 9.02
C THR A 232 3.41 3.50 7.84
N PHE A 233 2.88 2.92 6.76
CA PHE A 233 2.23 3.72 5.72
C PHE A 233 0.92 4.31 6.22
N THR A 234 0.07 3.50 6.83
CA THR A 234 -1.21 3.96 7.38
C THR A 234 -1.00 5.04 8.44
N GLU A 235 0.04 4.90 9.28
CA GLU A 235 0.47 5.93 10.22
C GLU A 235 0.70 7.27 9.51
N LYS A 236 1.49 7.28 8.43
CA LYS A 236 1.78 8.50 7.68
C LYS A 236 0.55 9.08 6.99
N VAL A 237 -0.31 8.24 6.42
CA VAL A 237 -1.61 8.67 5.86
C VAL A 237 -2.44 9.33 6.95
N PHE A 238 -2.46 8.78 8.16
CA PHE A 238 -3.31 9.28 9.23
C PHE A 238 -2.75 10.56 9.87
N ALA A 239 -1.43 10.65 10.02
CA ALA A 239 -0.75 11.81 10.62
C ALA A 239 -0.63 13.00 9.65
N TYR A 240 -0.31 12.75 8.37
CA TYR A 240 0.05 13.79 7.41
C TYR A 240 -0.83 13.81 6.15
N GLY A 241 -1.70 12.82 5.96
CA GLY A 241 -2.47 12.66 4.72
C GLY A 241 -3.41 13.82 4.42
N SER A 242 -3.84 14.61 5.41
CA SER A 242 -4.63 15.82 5.16
C SER A 242 -3.92 16.82 4.25
N GLN A 243 -2.60 16.97 4.38
CA GLN A 243 -1.77 17.81 3.50
C GLN A 243 -1.66 17.24 2.08
N LEU A 244 -1.95 15.96 1.93
CA LEU A 244 -1.75 15.19 0.71
C LEU A 244 -3.06 14.79 0.04
N ASN A 245 -4.20 15.32 0.51
CA ASN A 245 -5.54 14.88 0.12
C ASN A 245 -5.72 13.35 0.24
N MET A 246 -5.14 12.76 1.28
CA MET A 246 -5.23 11.33 1.60
C MET A 246 -5.86 11.12 2.96
N GLN A 247 -6.87 10.26 3.03
CA GLN A 247 -7.48 9.79 4.27
C GLN A 247 -7.61 8.28 4.22
N GLY A 248 -8.00 7.67 5.33
CA GLY A 248 -8.26 6.24 5.28
C GLY A 248 -9.05 5.64 6.40
N LEU A 249 -9.29 4.35 6.23
CA LEU A 249 -9.85 3.43 7.19
C LEU A 249 -8.82 2.36 7.51
N TYR A 250 -8.59 2.12 8.80
CA TYR A 250 -7.76 1.02 9.29
C TYR A 250 -8.58 0.06 10.14
N THR A 251 -8.57 -1.22 9.78
CA THR A 251 -9.21 -2.30 10.54
C THR A 251 -8.16 -3.14 11.27
N GLU A 252 -8.16 -3.10 12.60
CA GLU A 252 -7.24 -3.90 13.42
C GLU A 252 -7.81 -5.32 13.69
N ARG A 253 -7.32 -6.33 12.96
CA ARG A 253 -7.80 -7.73 13.06
C ARG A 253 -6.94 -8.62 13.96
N ARG A 254 -5.65 -8.34 14.11
CA ARG A 254 -4.69 -9.11 14.90
C ARG A 254 -3.65 -8.22 15.53
N THR A 255 -3.71 -8.13 16.85
CA THR A 255 -2.74 -7.33 17.57
C THR A 255 -1.45 -8.12 17.82
N LYS A 256 -0.39 -7.84 17.06
CA LYS A 256 0.96 -8.30 17.41
C LYS A 256 1.64 -7.26 18.29
N ARG A 257 2.29 -7.71 19.37
CA ARG A 257 2.99 -6.82 20.32
C ARG A 257 4.06 -5.94 19.67
N SER A 258 4.69 -6.43 18.60
CA SER A 258 5.68 -5.68 17.83
C SER A 258 5.10 -4.48 17.05
N GLU A 259 3.79 -4.44 16.81
CA GLU A 259 3.12 -3.43 15.99
C GLU A 259 2.36 -2.39 16.85
N TYR A 260 2.43 -2.49 18.18
CA TYR A 260 1.63 -1.66 19.10
C TYR A 260 1.92 -0.16 18.94
N GLU A 261 3.16 0.22 18.69
CA GLU A 261 3.53 1.62 18.50
C GLU A 261 2.83 2.22 17.27
N SER A 262 2.90 1.53 16.12
CA SER A 262 2.22 1.97 14.90
C SER A 262 0.70 2.00 15.08
N ILE A 263 0.12 0.96 15.69
CA ILE A 263 -1.33 0.91 15.93
C ILE A 263 -1.77 2.06 16.86
N HIS A 264 -0.99 2.37 17.90
CA HIS A 264 -1.24 3.49 18.79
C HIS A 264 -1.24 4.82 18.03
N LEU A 265 -0.25 5.04 17.15
CA LEU A 265 -0.17 6.25 16.33
C LEU A 265 -1.32 6.37 15.33
N ILE A 266 -1.72 5.26 14.67
CA ILE A 266 -2.89 5.23 13.78
C ILE A 266 -4.15 5.59 14.59
N TYR A 267 -4.33 4.98 15.77
CA TYR A 267 -5.47 5.24 16.64
C TYR A 267 -5.52 6.70 17.13
N ALA A 268 -4.39 7.25 17.57
CA ALA A 268 -4.28 8.61 18.06
C ALA A 268 -4.64 9.63 16.96
N ASN A 269 -4.19 9.39 15.72
CA ASN A 269 -4.47 10.25 14.56
C ASN A 269 -5.82 9.97 13.87
N SER A 270 -6.64 9.07 14.43
CA SER A 270 -7.97 8.77 13.92
C SER A 270 -9.03 9.69 14.52
N HIS A 271 -9.82 10.31 13.65
CA HIS A 271 -10.92 11.18 14.03
C HIS A 271 -12.12 10.36 14.51
N ASN A 272 -12.44 9.30 13.77
CA ASN A 272 -13.52 8.38 14.09
C ASN A 272 -12.92 7.08 14.63
N LYS A 273 -13.56 6.52 15.66
CA LYS A 273 -13.15 5.27 16.30
C LYS A 273 -14.38 4.40 16.43
N ILE A 274 -14.43 3.32 15.65
CA ILE A 274 -15.49 2.32 15.70
C ILE A 274 -14.97 1.19 16.58
N LYS A 275 -15.55 1.05 17.77
CA LYS A 275 -15.24 -0.03 18.72
C LYS A 275 -16.31 -1.11 18.60
N GLY A 276 -15.89 -2.36 18.46
CA GLY A 276 -16.75 -3.52 18.70
C GLY A 276 -16.70 -3.97 20.16
N ASP A 277 -17.74 -4.68 20.62
CA ASP A 277 -17.81 -5.26 21.97
C ASP A 277 -16.90 -6.50 22.06
N SER A 278 -15.62 -6.27 22.35
CA SER A 278 -14.65 -7.33 22.62
C SER A 278 -13.93 -7.05 23.93
N PRO A 279 -14.00 -7.94 24.95
CA PRO A 279 -13.23 -7.75 26.19
C PRO A 279 -11.70 -7.81 25.99
N LYS A 280 -11.23 -8.26 24.82
CA LYS A 280 -9.81 -8.13 24.44
C LYS A 280 -9.43 -6.69 24.08
N LEU A 281 -10.41 -5.85 23.71
CA LEU A 281 -10.20 -4.44 23.39
C LEU A 281 -9.81 -3.63 24.63
N ASP A 282 -10.50 -3.81 25.74
CA ASP A 282 -10.19 -3.08 26.98
C ASP A 282 -8.81 -3.48 27.53
N LEU A 283 -8.47 -4.78 27.41
CA LEU A 283 -7.14 -5.28 27.74
C LEU A 283 -6.08 -4.67 26.82
N PHE A 284 -6.34 -4.62 25.51
CA PHE A 284 -5.44 -4.05 24.51
C PHE A 284 -5.26 -2.54 24.68
N LEU A 285 -6.34 -1.77 24.84
CA LEU A 285 -6.28 -0.33 25.10
C LEU A 285 -5.56 -0.06 26.43
N GLY A 286 -5.81 -0.87 27.46
CA GLY A 286 -5.09 -0.84 28.73
C GLY A 286 -3.60 -1.14 28.58
N GLU A 287 -3.22 -2.14 27.78
CA GLU A 287 -1.82 -2.48 27.48
C GLU A 287 -1.10 -1.37 26.68
N MET A 288 -1.84 -0.61 25.87
CA MET A 288 -1.31 0.55 25.13
C MET A 288 -1.37 1.88 25.91
N GLY A 289 -1.84 1.88 27.15
CA GLY A 289 -2.03 3.10 27.95
C GLY A 289 -3.06 4.07 27.37
N LEU A 290 -3.98 3.58 26.53
CA LEU A 290 -5.04 4.37 25.91
C LEU A 290 -6.29 4.40 26.78
N PRO A 291 -7.11 5.47 26.67
CA PRO A 291 -8.40 5.52 27.35
C PRO A 291 -9.32 4.42 26.82
N VAL A 292 -9.78 3.58 27.76
CA VAL A 292 -10.79 2.53 27.55
C VAL A 292 -12.14 3.16 27.28
#